data_AF-A0A401G1Q1-F1
#
_entry.id   AF-A0A401G1Q1-F1
#
_cell.length_a   1.000
_cell.length_b   1.000
_cell.length_c   1.000
_cell.angle_alpha   90.00
_cell.angle_beta   90.00
_cell.angle_gamma   90.00
#
_symmetry.space_group_name_H-M   'P 1'
#
loop_
_entity.id
_entity.type
_entity.pdbx_description
1 polymer ?
#
loop_
_entity_poly.entity_id
_entity_poly.type
_entity_poly.pdbx_seq_one_letter_code
_entity_poly.pdbx_strand_id
1 'polypeptide(L)'
;MGKGFRADDTAGNTGARTGCGEPPDGTECYGGDQRANPYLGALHEVAYGRPSLACDLVEEYRPFLGDRLVLGLINRKMVTPADFVIREDAPETFADEAEMRAKRPVEMKPAAVRAFISAYETMMRQQVFYPRLEKSVTYRWLILNQVRHFGQCLEKGDGGYAPFLWKI
;
A
#
# COMPACT_ATOMS: atom_id res chain seq x y z
N MET A 1 37.26 -55.09 54.23
CA MET A 1 37.65 -54.39 52.99
C MET A 1 37.20 -55.21 51.78
N GLY A 2 36.55 -54.58 50.78
CA GLY A 2 36.27 -55.18 49.45
C GLY A 2 34.78 -55.45 49.19
N LYS A 3 33.99 -54.44 48.84
CA LYS A 3 33.54 -54.07 47.46
C LYS A 3 32.29 -54.83 47.00
N GLY A 4 31.15 -54.13 47.05
CA GLY A 4 29.88 -54.48 46.41
C GLY A 4 29.53 -53.45 45.33
N PHE A 5 28.81 -53.93 44.33
CA PHE A 5 28.44 -53.29 43.07
C PHE A 5 27.01 -52.74 43.16
N ARG A 6 26.80 -51.47 42.79
CA ARG A 6 25.60 -50.93 42.10
C ARG A 6 25.84 -49.46 41.76
N ALA A 7 25.51 -49.09 40.53
CA ALA A 7 25.65 -47.74 40.00
C ALA A 7 24.29 -47.03 40.09
N ASP A 8 24.27 -45.91 40.80
CA ASP A 8 23.26 -44.85 40.73
C ASP A 8 23.90 -43.61 40.12
N ASP A 9 23.10 -42.94 39.29
CA ASP A 9 23.02 -41.51 38.94
C ASP A 9 24.14 -40.55 39.36
N THR A 10 24.62 -39.72 38.41
CA THR A 10 24.38 -38.25 38.39
C THR A 10 25.23 -37.50 37.34
N ALA A 11 24.67 -36.38 36.86
CA ALA A 11 25.28 -35.24 36.18
C ALA A 11 25.81 -35.46 34.75
N GLY A 12 25.50 -34.66 33.74
CA GLY A 12 24.88 -33.34 33.67
C GLY A 12 25.37 -32.71 32.37
N ASN A 13 24.62 -32.88 31.28
CA ASN A 13 24.96 -32.28 29.99
C ASN A 13 23.97 -31.15 29.69
N THR A 14 24.49 -29.93 29.66
CA THR A 14 23.80 -28.68 29.34
C THR A 14 23.38 -28.66 27.86
N GLY A 15 22.11 -28.98 27.61
CA GLY A 15 21.43 -28.67 26.36
C GLY A 15 20.19 -27.85 26.67
N ALA A 16 20.30 -26.53 26.64
CA ALA A 16 19.17 -25.62 26.80
C ALA A 16 18.27 -25.72 25.56
N ARG A 17 17.31 -26.66 25.58
CA ARG A 17 16.10 -26.61 24.75
C ARG A 17 15.08 -25.76 25.49
N THR A 18 14.94 -24.51 25.08
CA THR A 18 13.77 -23.69 25.40
C THR A 18 12.57 -24.31 24.70
N GLY A 19 11.80 -25.12 25.43
CA GLY A 19 10.48 -25.56 25.01
C GLY A 19 9.52 -24.38 25.09
N CYS A 20 9.04 -23.92 23.93
CA CYS A 20 7.82 -23.12 23.86
C CYS A 20 6.67 -24.03 24.30
N GLY A 21 5.99 -23.65 25.39
CA GLY A 21 4.78 -24.34 25.84
C GLY A 21 3.69 -24.21 24.79
N GLU A 22 3.12 -25.35 24.39
CA GLU A 22 1.86 -25.40 23.67
C GLU A 22 0.70 -25.08 24.64
N PRO A 23 -0.24 -24.18 24.28
CA PRO A 23 -1.45 -24.00 25.05
C PRO A 23 -2.42 -25.18 24.84
N PRO A 24 -3.15 -25.63 25.89
CA PRO A 24 -4.01 -26.82 25.85
C PRO A 24 -5.39 -26.62 25.19
N ASP A 25 -5.53 -25.59 24.35
CA ASP A 25 -6.75 -25.30 23.60
C ASP A 25 -6.33 -24.99 22.16
N GLY A 26 -6.78 -25.83 21.23
CA GLY A 26 -6.40 -25.86 19.81
C GLY A 26 -6.83 -24.64 18.99
N THR A 27 -6.94 -23.46 19.59
CA THR A 27 -6.98 -22.19 18.86
C THR A 27 -5.57 -21.85 18.38
N GLU A 28 -5.22 -22.43 17.23
CA GLU A 28 -4.13 -21.95 16.39
C GLU A 28 -4.44 -20.51 16.00
N CYS A 29 -3.89 -19.55 16.76
CA CYS A 29 -3.85 -18.15 16.36
C CYS A 29 -2.87 -18.02 15.19
N TYR A 30 -3.28 -18.50 14.00
CA TYR A 30 -2.72 -17.99 12.76
C TYR A 30 -3.03 -16.50 12.74
N GLY A 31 -2.03 -15.69 13.09
CA GLY A 31 -1.97 -14.29 12.70
C GLY A 31 -2.03 -14.25 11.19
N GLY A 32 -3.24 -14.16 10.64
CA GLY A 32 -3.50 -14.09 9.22
C GLY A 32 -3.00 -12.76 8.67
N ASP A 33 -1.77 -12.70 8.18
CA ASP A 33 -1.38 -11.74 7.13
C ASP A 33 -2.04 -12.20 5.81
N GLN A 34 -3.38 -12.28 5.77
CA GLN A 34 -4.12 -12.48 4.53
C GLN A 34 -4.25 -11.11 3.86
N ARG A 35 -3.18 -10.71 3.17
CA ARG A 35 -3.18 -9.51 2.34
C ARG A 35 -4.31 -9.63 1.32
N ALA A 36 -5.22 -8.65 1.31
CA ALA A 36 -6.30 -8.57 0.33
C ALA A 36 -5.74 -8.76 -1.09
N ASN A 37 -6.35 -9.67 -1.85
CA ASN A 37 -5.89 -9.97 -3.20
C ASN A 37 -6.07 -8.72 -4.08
N PRO A 38 -4.98 -8.10 -4.60
CA PRO A 38 -5.06 -6.84 -5.32
C PRO A 38 -5.85 -6.92 -6.63
N TYR A 39 -6.14 -8.12 -7.12
CA TYR A 39 -6.86 -8.38 -8.37
C TYR A 39 -8.38 -8.52 -8.20
N LEU A 40 -8.90 -8.59 -6.97
CA LEU A 40 -10.35 -8.66 -6.70
C LEU A 40 -10.92 -7.26 -6.49
N GLY A 41 -11.31 -6.59 -7.58
CA GLY A 41 -12.05 -5.33 -7.52
C GLY A 41 -13.48 -5.53 -7.03
N ALA A 42 -13.97 -4.59 -6.23
CA ALA A 42 -15.36 -4.54 -5.79
C ALA A 42 -16.20 -3.58 -6.68
N LEU A 43 -15.57 -2.63 -7.37
CA LEU A 43 -16.23 -1.63 -8.22
C LEU A 43 -15.74 -1.68 -9.68
N HIS A 44 -14.45 -1.87 -9.94
CA HIS A 44 -13.93 -2.08 -11.31
C HIS A 44 -14.12 -3.54 -11.78
N GLU A 45 -14.43 -3.71 -13.07
CA GLU A 45 -14.47 -5.03 -13.70
C GLU A 45 -13.13 -5.77 -13.52
N VAL A 46 -13.22 -7.05 -13.15
CA VAL A 46 -12.05 -7.89 -12.91
C VAL A 46 -11.41 -8.25 -14.25
N ALA A 47 -10.52 -7.39 -14.73
CA ALA A 47 -9.72 -7.65 -15.93
C ALA A 47 -8.40 -8.34 -15.55
N TYR A 48 -8.08 -9.43 -16.24
CA TYR A 48 -6.88 -10.23 -15.97
C TYR A 48 -5.61 -9.36 -16.02
N GLY A 49 -4.84 -9.34 -14.92
CA GLY A 49 -3.59 -8.58 -14.80
C GLY A 49 -3.71 -7.12 -14.35
N ARG A 50 -4.91 -6.58 -14.11
CA ARG A 50 -5.09 -5.26 -13.49
C ARG A 50 -5.32 -5.38 -11.98
N PRO A 51 -4.59 -4.63 -11.13
CA PRO A 51 -4.88 -4.58 -9.71
C PRO A 51 -6.16 -3.74 -9.47
N SER A 52 -7.32 -4.28 -9.82
CA SER A 52 -8.62 -3.59 -9.79
C SER A 52 -8.97 -3.06 -8.41
N LEU A 53 -8.55 -3.75 -7.34
CA LEU A 53 -8.77 -3.30 -5.96
C LEU A 53 -7.95 -2.04 -5.63
N ALA A 54 -6.73 -1.94 -6.15
CA ALA A 54 -5.90 -0.75 -5.93
C ALA A 54 -6.49 0.47 -6.64
N CYS A 55 -7.08 0.29 -7.83
CA CYS A 55 -7.81 1.34 -8.52
C CYS A 55 -9.05 1.79 -7.73
N ASP A 56 -9.84 0.85 -7.21
CA ASP A 56 -11.01 1.15 -6.35
C ASP A 56 -10.62 2.00 -5.13
N LEU A 57 -9.55 1.60 -4.44
CA LEU A 57 -9.09 2.27 -3.23
C LEU A 57 -8.54 3.67 -3.51
N VAL A 58 -8.05 3.94 -4.72
CA VAL A 58 -7.52 5.26 -5.11
C VAL A 58 -8.61 6.25 -5.47
N GLU A 59 -9.80 5.79 -5.89
CA GLU A 59 -10.88 6.69 -6.32
C GLU A 59 -11.33 7.66 -5.22
N GLU A 60 -11.33 7.23 -3.96
CA GLU A 60 -11.65 8.10 -2.81
C GLU A 60 -10.68 9.28 -2.65
N TYR A 61 -9.47 9.15 -3.20
CA TYR A 61 -8.38 10.11 -3.06
C TYR A 61 -8.15 10.95 -4.32
N ARG A 62 -8.68 10.52 -5.47
CA ARG A 62 -8.36 11.12 -6.78
C ARG A 62 -8.69 12.63 -6.85
N PRO A 63 -9.90 13.10 -6.46
CA PRO A 63 -10.22 14.53 -6.56
C PRO A 63 -9.40 15.37 -5.58
N PHE A 64 -9.15 14.85 -4.37
CA PHE A 64 -8.52 15.65 -3.32
C PHE A 64 -7.00 15.68 -3.42
N LEU A 65 -6.36 14.54 -3.69
CA LEU A 65 -4.91 14.43 -3.75
C LEU A 65 -4.39 14.60 -5.18
N GLY A 66 -5.04 13.97 -6.17
CA GLY A 66 -4.61 14.03 -7.57
C GLY A 66 -4.85 15.40 -8.17
N ASP A 67 -6.11 15.81 -8.28
CA ASP A 67 -6.47 17.03 -9.01
C ASP A 67 -5.92 18.28 -8.33
N ARG A 68 -5.97 18.33 -6.99
CA ARG A 68 -5.41 19.45 -6.21
C ARG A 68 -3.89 19.59 -6.40
N LEU A 69 -3.17 18.48 -6.48
CA LEU A 69 -1.73 18.50 -6.76
C LEU A 69 -1.46 19.08 -8.15
N VAL A 70 -2.16 18.58 -9.17
CA VAL A 70 -1.99 19.04 -10.56
C VAL A 70 -2.34 20.52 -10.69
N LEU A 71 -3.49 20.94 -10.18
CA LEU A 71 -3.91 22.34 -10.18
C LEU A 71 -2.91 23.22 -9.40
N GLY A 72 -2.40 22.73 -8.27
CA GLY A 72 -1.38 23.43 -7.50
C GLY A 72 -0.07 23.63 -8.28
N LEU A 73 0.37 22.62 -9.03
CA LEU A 73 1.58 22.69 -9.85
C LEU A 73 1.42 23.66 -11.02
N ILE A 74 0.25 23.65 -11.69
CA ILE A 74 -0.07 24.56 -12.79
C ILE A 74 -0.16 26.01 -12.27
N ASN A 75 -0.91 26.23 -11.19
CA ASN A 75 -1.11 27.57 -10.63
C ASN A 75 0.19 28.21 -10.14
N ARG A 76 1.13 27.40 -9.63
CA ARG A 76 2.47 27.86 -9.21
C ARG A 76 3.48 27.94 -10.35
N LYS A 77 3.07 27.65 -11.59
CA LYS A 77 3.94 27.58 -12.78
C LYS A 77 5.15 26.65 -12.58
N MET A 78 4.99 25.62 -11.75
CA MET A 78 6.02 24.60 -11.53
C MET A 78 6.09 23.60 -12.70
N VAL A 79 4.99 23.47 -13.43
CA VAL A 79 4.89 22.70 -14.67
C VAL A 79 4.23 23.61 -15.69
N THR A 80 4.89 23.81 -16.83
CA THR A 80 4.44 24.68 -17.91
C THR A 80 4.29 23.90 -19.21
N PRO A 81 3.56 24.42 -20.23
CA PRO A 81 3.51 23.77 -21.54
C PRO A 81 4.89 23.53 -22.17
N ALA A 82 5.88 24.38 -21.87
CA ALA A 82 7.26 24.24 -22.35
C ALA A 82 7.99 23.02 -21.75
N ASP A 83 7.47 22.45 -20.66
CA ASP A 83 8.03 21.26 -20.01
C ASP A 83 7.57 19.94 -20.64
N PHE A 84 6.70 20.02 -21.65
CA PHE A 84 6.22 18.86 -22.41
C PHE A 84 6.87 18.83 -23.79
N VAL A 85 7.15 17.61 -24.25
CA VAL A 85 7.53 17.30 -25.62
C VAL A 85 6.30 16.73 -26.31
N ILE A 86 5.81 17.42 -27.33
CA ILE A 86 4.68 17.00 -28.14
C ILE A 86 5.25 16.42 -29.43
N ARG A 87 4.89 15.18 -29.75
CA ARG A 87 5.25 14.49 -31.00
C ARG A 87 4.05 14.54 -31.93
N GLU A 88 4.18 15.19 -33.07
CA GLU A 88 3.09 15.36 -34.05
C GLU A 88 2.78 14.05 -34.81
N ASP A 89 3.78 13.19 -35.01
CA ASP A 89 3.66 11.92 -35.76
C ASP A 89 3.33 10.71 -34.86
N ALA A 90 2.60 10.91 -33.76
CA ALA A 90 2.30 9.82 -32.84
C ALA A 90 1.19 8.90 -33.40
N PRO A 91 1.38 7.57 -33.42
CA PRO A 91 0.39 6.65 -33.94
C PRO A 91 -0.88 6.64 -33.07
N GLU A 92 -2.06 6.52 -33.70
CA GLU A 92 -3.35 6.48 -33.00
C GLU A 92 -3.52 5.22 -32.13
N THR A 93 -2.84 4.13 -32.51
CA THR A 93 -2.86 2.83 -31.82
C THR A 93 -1.44 2.31 -31.61
N PHE A 94 -1.19 1.68 -30.45
CA PHE A 94 0.09 1.05 -30.11
C PHE A 94 -0.09 -0.46 -30.04
N ALA A 95 0.83 -1.25 -30.61
CA ALA A 95 0.73 -2.71 -30.59
C ALA A 95 1.04 -3.30 -29.21
N ASP A 96 1.95 -2.67 -28.46
CA ASP A 96 2.34 -3.08 -27.11
C ASP A 96 2.76 -1.89 -26.22
N GLU A 97 2.99 -2.15 -24.93
CA GLU A 97 3.42 -1.12 -23.97
C GLU A 97 4.81 -0.54 -24.25
N ALA A 98 5.70 -1.32 -24.88
CA ALA A 98 7.06 -0.87 -25.18
C ALA A 98 7.05 0.14 -26.34
N GLU A 99 6.26 -0.13 -27.37
CA GLU A 99 5.99 0.78 -28.48
C GLU A 99 5.28 2.04 -27.99
N MET A 100 4.26 1.90 -27.12
CA MET A 100 3.62 3.04 -26.49
C MET A 100 4.65 3.90 -25.77
N ARG A 101 5.54 3.30 -24.98
CA ARG A 101 6.59 4.04 -24.26
C ARG A 101 7.55 4.77 -25.18
N ALA A 102 7.91 4.16 -26.32
CA ALA A 102 8.82 4.77 -27.29
C ALA A 102 8.16 5.88 -28.12
N LYS A 103 6.85 5.78 -28.40
CA LYS A 103 6.12 6.65 -29.33
C LYS A 103 5.02 7.49 -28.66
N ARG A 104 5.15 7.82 -27.37
CA ARG A 104 4.12 8.60 -26.64
C ARG A 104 3.87 9.95 -27.34
N PRO A 105 2.60 10.35 -27.57
CA PRO A 105 2.26 11.62 -28.18
C PRO A 105 2.73 12.83 -27.37
N VAL A 106 2.65 12.73 -26.04
CA VAL A 106 3.09 13.77 -25.12
C VAL A 106 3.97 13.16 -24.04
N GLU A 107 5.12 13.76 -23.80
CA GLU A 107 6.09 13.32 -22.79
C GLU A 107 6.54 14.48 -21.91
N MET A 108 6.57 14.28 -20.59
CA MET A 108 7.13 15.25 -19.66
C MET A 108 8.66 15.18 -19.68
N LYS A 109 9.32 16.35 -19.74
CA LYS A 109 10.77 16.43 -19.60
C LYS A 109 11.22 15.90 -18.22
N PRO A 110 12.42 15.33 -18.10
CA PRO A 110 12.92 14.77 -16.83
C PRO A 110 12.89 15.76 -15.65
N ALA A 111 13.09 17.05 -15.90
CA ALA A 111 13.02 18.08 -14.87
C ALA A 111 11.61 18.23 -14.29
N ALA A 112 10.58 18.24 -15.15
CA ALA A 112 9.19 18.35 -14.74
C ALA A 112 8.70 17.09 -14.03
N VAL A 113 9.15 15.90 -14.48
CA VAL A 113 8.88 14.64 -13.76
C VAL A 113 9.45 14.69 -12.35
N ARG A 114 10.69 15.15 -12.17
CA ARG A 114 11.30 15.30 -10.83
C ARG A 114 10.55 16.31 -9.97
N ALA A 115 10.14 17.44 -10.54
CA ALA A 115 9.37 18.45 -9.82
C ALA A 115 8.00 17.90 -9.36
N PHE A 116 7.32 17.17 -10.25
CA PHE A 116 6.05 16.51 -9.95
C PHE A 116 6.20 15.50 -8.82
N ILE A 117 7.16 14.57 -8.92
CA ILE A 117 7.41 13.55 -7.89
C ILE A 117 7.77 14.21 -6.55
N SER A 118 8.59 15.27 -6.58
CA SER A 118 8.99 15.99 -5.37
C SER A 118 7.82 16.69 -4.69
N ALA A 119 6.90 17.27 -5.47
CA ALA A 119 5.68 17.88 -4.98
C ALA A 119 4.72 16.82 -4.39
N TYR A 120 4.56 15.68 -5.08
CA TYR A 120 3.79 14.54 -4.58
C TYR A 120 4.33 14.01 -3.25
N GLU A 121 5.64 13.78 -3.14
CA GLU A 121 6.29 13.34 -1.91
C GLU A 121 6.12 14.35 -0.77
N THR A 122 6.16 15.65 -1.09
CA THR A 122 5.91 16.71 -0.11
C THR A 122 4.46 16.70 0.37
N MET A 123 3.50 16.52 -0.53
CA MET A 123 2.09 16.36 -0.19
C MET A 123 1.90 15.14 0.72
N MET A 124 2.47 13.98 0.38
CA MET A 124 2.34 12.74 1.16
C MET A 124 2.82 12.84 2.62
N ARG A 125 3.73 13.77 2.91
CA ARG A 125 4.23 14.06 4.27
C ARG A 125 3.33 14.98 5.09
N GLN A 126 2.36 15.65 4.47
CA GLN A 126 1.42 16.51 5.18
C GLN A 126 0.57 15.69 6.14
N GLN A 127 0.26 16.28 7.29
CA GLN A 127 -0.55 15.66 8.34
C GLN A 127 -2.02 16.07 8.22
N VAL A 128 -2.90 15.12 8.52
CA VAL A 128 -4.34 15.31 8.59
C VAL A 128 -4.87 14.55 9.81
N PHE A 129 -5.90 15.12 10.44
CA PHE A 129 -6.59 14.43 11.53
C PHE A 129 -7.42 13.28 10.96
N TYR A 130 -7.19 12.06 11.47
CA TYR A 130 -7.96 10.88 11.09
C TYR A 130 -8.95 10.51 12.21
N PRO A 131 -10.26 10.75 12.01
CA PRO A 131 -11.27 10.57 13.06
C PRO A 131 -11.31 9.17 13.66
N ARG A 132 -11.08 8.12 12.85
CA ARG A 132 -11.16 6.73 13.31
C ARG A 132 -10.06 6.34 14.31
N LEU A 133 -8.89 6.98 14.24
CA LEU A 133 -7.80 6.76 15.19
C LEU A 133 -7.66 7.91 16.19
N GLU A 134 -8.49 8.96 16.07
CA GLU A 134 -8.44 10.18 16.87
C GLU A 134 -7.05 10.83 16.93
N LYS A 135 -6.29 10.71 15.83
CA LYS A 135 -4.88 11.14 15.76
C LYS A 135 -4.57 11.82 14.45
N SER A 136 -3.62 12.75 14.49
CA SER A 136 -3.00 13.31 13.30
C SER A 136 -2.04 12.29 12.69
N VAL A 137 -2.26 11.97 11.42
CA VAL A 137 -1.44 11.03 10.64
C VAL A 137 -1.04 11.69 9.33
N THR A 138 0.08 11.26 8.73
CA THR A 138 0.44 11.73 7.38
C THR A 138 -0.55 11.19 6.35
N TYR A 139 -0.72 11.84 5.19
CA TYR A 139 -1.56 11.29 4.11
C TYR A 139 -1.18 9.87 3.69
N ARG A 140 0.12 9.54 3.69
CA ARG A 140 0.58 8.16 3.44
C ARG A 140 -0.02 7.16 4.44
N TRP A 141 -0.03 7.53 5.71
CA TRP A 141 -0.61 6.74 6.79
C TRP A 141 -2.13 6.73 6.76
N LEU A 142 -2.78 7.82 6.35
CA LEU A 142 -4.23 7.85 6.14
C LEU A 142 -4.63 6.77 5.13
N ILE A 143 -4.02 6.79 3.94
CA ILE A 143 -4.29 5.82 2.87
C ILE A 143 -4.08 4.39 3.39
N LEU A 144 -2.92 4.13 4.03
CA LEU A 144 -2.63 2.80 4.58
C LEU A 144 -3.67 2.32 5.61
N ASN A 145 -4.08 3.20 6.52
CA ASN A 145 -5.09 2.85 7.54
C ASN A 145 -6.46 2.62 6.92
N GLN A 146 -6.82 3.37 5.88
CA GLN A 146 -8.09 3.21 5.19
C GLN A 146 -8.13 1.88 4.41
N VAL A 147 -7.05 1.50 3.73
CA VAL A 147 -6.93 0.19 3.07
C VAL A 147 -7.03 -0.96 4.10
N ARG A 148 -6.39 -0.82 5.26
CA ARG A 148 -6.51 -1.79 6.36
C ARG A 148 -7.93 -1.87 6.90
N HIS A 149 -8.61 -0.73 7.04
CA HIS A 149 -10.00 -0.69 7.47
C HIS A 149 -10.90 -1.42 6.47
N PHE A 150 -10.70 -1.19 5.17
CA PHE A 150 -11.42 -1.89 4.11
C PHE A 150 -11.22 -3.40 4.20
N GLY A 151 -9.98 -3.88 4.35
CA GLY A 151 -9.70 -5.31 4.54
C GLY A 151 -10.42 -5.90 5.76
N GLN A 152 -10.41 -5.18 6.90
CA GLN A 152 -11.13 -5.61 8.11
C GLN A 152 -12.66 -5.71 7.90
N CYS A 153 -13.25 -4.79 7.12
CA CYS A 153 -14.67 -4.84 6.80
C CYS A 153 -15.03 -6.07 5.96
N LEU A 154 -14.15 -6.46 5.03
CA LEU A 154 -14.33 -7.68 4.22
C LEU A 154 -14.22 -8.96 5.05
N GLU A 155 -13.27 -9.01 5.98
CA GLU A 155 -13.03 -10.21 6.81
C GLU A 155 -14.11 -10.42 7.87
N LYS A 156 -14.53 -9.35 8.55
CA LYS A 156 -15.42 -9.44 9.71
C LYS A 156 -16.90 -9.38 9.34
N GLY A 157 -17.24 -8.88 8.15
CA GLY A 157 -18.63 -8.67 7.72
C GLY A 157 -19.43 -7.71 8.61
N ASP A 158 -18.76 -7.01 9.52
CA ASP A 158 -19.38 -6.26 10.61
C ASP A 158 -19.25 -4.75 10.33
N GLY A 159 -20.37 -4.14 9.97
CA GLY A 159 -20.46 -2.71 9.64
C GLY A 159 -19.92 -2.37 8.24
N GLY A 160 -20.75 -1.72 7.43
CA GLY A 160 -20.35 -1.24 6.11
C GLY A 160 -19.11 -0.34 6.16
N TYR A 161 -18.32 -0.36 5.09
CA TYR A 161 -17.14 0.49 4.95
C TYR A 161 -17.51 1.97 5.01
N ALA A 162 -16.82 2.72 5.89
CA ALA A 162 -16.98 4.17 6.01
C ALA A 162 -15.79 4.88 5.32
N PRO A 163 -16.01 5.64 4.23
CA PRO A 163 -14.95 6.39 3.58
C PRO A 163 -14.50 7.58 4.44
N PHE A 164 -13.26 8.01 4.24
CA PHE A 164 -12.73 9.23 4.81
C PHE A 164 -13.39 10.46 4.16
N LEU A 165 -14.05 11.26 5.00
CA LEU A 165 -14.71 12.49 4.54
C LEU A 165 -13.74 13.66 4.54
N TRP A 166 -13.46 14.16 3.33
CA TRP A 166 -12.68 15.38 3.14
C TRP A 166 -13.50 16.60 3.55
N LYS A 167 -12.98 17.37 4.51
CA LYS A 167 -13.49 18.72 4.78
C LYS A 167 -12.79 19.69 3.83
N ILE A 168 -13.56 20.31 2.93
CA ILE A 168 -13.12 21.33 1.98
C ILE A 168 -13.19 22.70 2.66
#